data_AF-A0A4Q2LYZ1-F1
#
_entry.id   AF-A0A4Q2LYZ1-F1
#
_cell.length_a   1.000
_cell.length_b   1.000
_cell.length_c   1.000
_cell.angle_alpha   90.00
_cell.angle_beta   90.00
_cell.angle_gamma   90.00
#
_symmetry.space_group_name_H-M   'P 1'
#
loop_
_entity.id
_entity.type
_entity.pdbx_description
1 polymer ?
#
loop_
_entity_poly.entity_id
_entity_poly.type
_entity_poly.pdbx_seq_one_letter_code
_entity_poly.pdbx_strand_id
1 'polypeptide(L)'
;MNQGQEVNLYDKAIYYKGRVWTIYALTGNHDGVFAYQGLKPYETFKYKSYRSDRNISYLKMDEALECIIEGDRINECVKNEQIAQAKKLNKKMAVEFFSDLTGHARTKINSEIKESGNGFTIVLGLVRFNLWKSDGRLHLHHNMHAHTTGTVFDFVTWKHDSLYEDAEKNEFKKEIIDEYKDNHNCSCDRKERKL
;
A
#
# COMPACT_ATOMS: atom_id res chain seq x y z
N MET A 1 -39.02 1.54 19.33
CA MET A 1 -38.18 1.75 18.13
C MET A 1 -37.42 3.05 18.35
N ASN A 2 -36.14 2.96 18.75
CA ASN A 2 -35.32 4.15 19.03
C ASN A 2 -34.82 4.74 17.72
N GLN A 3 -35.36 5.88 17.33
CA GLN A 3 -34.84 6.72 16.26
C GLN A 3 -33.66 7.54 16.78
N GLY A 4 -32.54 7.51 16.05
CA GLY A 4 -31.76 8.73 15.79
C GLY A 4 -30.58 9.07 16.69
N GLN A 5 -29.82 8.09 17.21
CA GLN A 5 -28.41 8.40 17.50
C GLN A 5 -27.65 8.32 16.17
N GLU A 6 -27.42 9.49 15.56
CA GLU A 6 -26.54 9.62 14.41
C GLU A 6 -25.14 9.19 14.89
N VAL A 7 -24.75 7.95 14.58
CA VAL A 7 -23.45 7.42 14.99
C VAL A 7 -22.41 8.26 14.26
N ASN A 8 -21.69 9.09 14.99
CA ASN A 8 -20.58 9.83 14.42
C ASN A 8 -19.46 8.85 14.09
N LEU A 9 -19.34 8.54 12.80
CA LEU A 9 -18.36 7.60 12.26
C LEU A 9 -17.05 8.27 11.87
N TYR A 10 -16.99 9.60 11.81
CA TYR A 10 -15.75 10.30 11.51
C TYR A 10 -14.70 9.97 12.56
N ASP A 11 -13.48 9.73 12.11
CA ASP A 11 -12.30 9.43 12.91
C ASP A 11 -12.36 8.11 13.70
N LYS A 12 -13.39 7.29 13.48
CA LYS A 12 -13.43 5.93 13.98
C LYS A 12 -12.39 5.07 13.27
N ALA A 13 -11.67 4.28 14.06
CA ALA A 13 -10.75 3.27 13.56
C ALA A 13 -11.53 2.01 13.19
N ILE A 14 -11.20 1.41 12.06
CA ILE A 14 -11.72 0.12 11.61
C ILE A 14 -10.56 -0.85 11.34
N TYR A 15 -10.73 -2.13 11.67
CA TYR A 15 -9.81 -3.17 11.26
C TYR A 15 -10.38 -3.93 10.06
N TYR A 16 -9.82 -3.68 8.89
CA TYR A 16 -10.35 -4.19 7.63
C TYR A 16 -9.22 -4.78 6.77
N LYS A 17 -9.44 -6.00 6.26
CA LYS A 17 -8.48 -6.74 5.42
C LYS A 17 -7.07 -6.82 6.01
N GLY A 18 -6.96 -6.97 7.34
CA GLY A 18 -5.68 -7.10 8.01
C GLY A 18 -4.90 -5.77 8.15
N ARG A 19 -5.59 -4.64 8.04
CA ARG A 19 -5.06 -3.28 8.22
C ARG A 19 -6.02 -2.45 9.07
N VAL A 20 -5.51 -1.51 9.82
CA VAL A 20 -6.24 -0.46 10.50
C VAL A 20 -6.45 0.67 9.51
N TRP A 21 -7.66 1.20 9.49
CA TRP A 21 -8.05 2.33 8.67
C TRP A 21 -8.79 3.34 9.54
N THR A 22 -8.81 4.60 9.13
CA THR A 22 -9.60 5.63 9.79
C THR A 22 -10.61 6.22 8.83
N ILE A 23 -11.87 6.24 9.25
CA ILE A 23 -12.97 6.83 8.49
C ILE A 23 -12.78 8.34 8.45
N TYR A 24 -12.80 8.94 7.25
CA TYR A 24 -12.64 10.38 7.08
C TYR A 24 -13.76 11.03 6.26
N ALA A 25 -14.59 10.25 5.57
CA ALA A 25 -15.75 10.74 4.84
C ALA A 25 -16.87 9.69 4.77
N LEU A 26 -18.09 10.18 4.65
CA LEU A 26 -19.30 9.41 4.39
C LEU A 26 -19.78 9.71 2.97
N THR A 27 -20.45 8.75 2.33
CA THR A 27 -21.16 9.03 1.08
C THR A 27 -22.36 9.94 1.34
N GLY A 28 -22.77 10.73 0.35
CA GLY A 28 -23.86 11.71 0.51
C GLY A 28 -25.23 11.08 0.80
N ASN A 29 -25.40 9.81 0.46
CA ASN A 29 -26.57 8.99 0.78
C ASN A 29 -26.34 8.09 2.01
N HIS A 30 -25.19 8.22 2.69
CA HIS A 30 -24.81 7.43 3.88
C HIS A 30 -24.85 5.91 3.67
N ASP A 31 -24.64 5.42 2.44
CA ASP A 31 -24.56 3.99 2.12
C ASP A 31 -23.18 3.36 2.39
N GLY A 32 -22.18 4.18 2.69
CA GLY A 32 -20.83 3.73 2.95
C GLY A 32 -19.90 4.81 3.45
N VAL A 33 -18.65 4.40 3.69
CA VAL A 33 -17.61 5.23 4.27
C VAL A 33 -16.35 5.16 3.42
N PHE A 34 -15.62 6.26 3.38
CA PHE A 34 -14.25 6.29 2.89
C PHE A 34 -13.29 6.29 4.07
N ALA A 35 -12.41 5.30 4.09
CA ALA A 35 -11.42 5.10 5.13
C ALA A 35 -10.01 5.20 4.54
N TYR A 36 -9.13 5.89 5.24
CA TYR A 36 -7.71 6.03 4.92
C TYR A 36 -6.93 4.94 5.66
N GLN A 37 -5.99 4.27 4.99
CA GLN A 37 -5.16 3.24 5.64
C GLN A 37 -4.23 3.87 6.69
N GLY A 38 -4.37 3.44 7.94
CA GLY A 38 -3.67 3.96 9.10
C GLY A 38 -4.59 4.69 10.07
N LEU A 39 -4.04 5.01 11.24
CA LEU A 39 -4.70 5.83 12.25
C LEU A 39 -4.58 7.32 11.87
N LYS A 40 -5.71 8.04 11.80
CA LYS A 40 -5.67 9.50 11.76
C LYS A 40 -4.98 9.98 13.05
N PRO A 41 -4.03 10.91 12.99
CA PRO A 41 -3.10 11.04 14.10
C PRO A 41 -3.64 11.94 15.21
N TYR A 42 -3.13 11.66 16.39
CA TYR A 42 -2.75 12.58 17.46
C TYR A 42 -2.22 13.96 16.96
N GLU A 43 -2.00 14.89 17.91
CA GLU A 43 -1.69 16.33 17.72
C GLU A 43 -0.68 16.73 16.62
N THR A 44 0.16 15.84 16.09
CA THR A 44 1.19 16.13 15.09
C THR A 44 0.76 15.92 13.62
N PHE A 45 -0.49 15.54 13.35
CA PHE A 45 -0.99 15.43 11.97
C PHE A 45 -0.99 16.78 11.24
N LYS A 46 -0.43 16.82 10.04
CA LYS A 46 -0.63 17.93 9.09
C LYS A 46 -1.37 17.44 7.85
N TYR A 47 -2.66 17.77 7.78
CA TYR A 47 -3.47 17.61 6.57
C TYR A 47 -2.84 18.43 5.42
N LYS A 48 -2.55 17.79 4.28
CA LYS A 48 -2.12 18.45 3.04
C LYS A 48 -3.19 18.23 1.98
N SER A 49 -3.95 19.27 1.67
CA SER A 49 -5.10 19.25 0.74
C SER A 49 -4.75 18.91 -0.71
N TYR A 50 -3.49 19.10 -1.10
CA TYR A 50 -2.97 18.96 -2.47
C TYR A 50 -2.25 17.62 -2.73
N ARG A 51 -2.34 16.67 -1.80
CA ARG A 51 -1.80 15.32 -2.00
C ARG A 51 -2.92 14.37 -2.43
N SER A 52 -2.82 13.86 -3.66
CA SER A 52 -3.58 12.71 -4.19
C SER A 52 -3.23 11.38 -3.48
N ASP A 53 -2.31 11.45 -2.53
CA ASP A 53 -1.53 10.38 -1.92
C ASP A 53 -2.30 9.61 -0.82
N ARG A 54 -3.48 9.05 -1.11
CA ARG A 54 -4.25 8.33 -0.10
C ARG A 54 -4.60 6.90 -0.53
N ASN A 55 -4.08 5.90 0.18
CA ASN A 55 -4.62 4.52 0.18
C ASN A 55 -6.00 4.56 0.84
N ILE A 56 -7.00 4.92 0.04
CA ILE A 56 -8.40 5.01 0.45
C ILE A 56 -9.11 3.71 0.09
N SER A 57 -9.91 3.22 1.01
CA SER A 57 -10.89 2.19 0.74
C SER A 57 -12.29 2.74 0.92
N TYR A 58 -13.18 2.39 -0.01
CA TYR A 58 -14.61 2.43 0.22
C TYR A 58 -15.04 1.15 0.92
N LEU A 59 -15.87 1.27 1.95
CA LEU A 59 -16.55 0.17 2.61
C LEU A 59 -18.04 0.48 2.64
N LYS A 60 -18.88 -0.55 2.48
CA LYS A 60 -20.32 -0.39 2.69
C LYS A 60 -20.60 -0.11 4.17
N MET A 61 -21.71 0.56 4.47
CA MET A 61 -22.01 1.01 5.83
C MET A 61 -22.10 -0.14 6.84
N ASP A 62 -22.74 -1.25 6.46
CA ASP A 62 -22.83 -2.47 7.26
C ASP A 62 -21.44 -3.06 7.56
N GLU A 63 -20.62 -3.22 6.52
CA GLU A 63 -19.24 -3.72 6.64
C GLU A 63 -18.37 -2.81 7.52
N ALA A 64 -18.53 -1.49 7.38
CA ALA A 64 -17.79 -0.51 8.17
C ALA A 64 -18.13 -0.61 9.66
N LEU A 65 -19.42 -0.71 10.01
CA LEU A 65 -19.90 -0.79 11.39
C LEU A 65 -19.40 -2.06 12.10
N GLU A 66 -19.36 -3.19 11.39
CA GLU A 66 -18.84 -4.45 11.93
C GLU A 66 -17.32 -4.42 12.18
N CYS A 67 -16.60 -3.59 11.42
CA CYS A 67 -15.14 -3.50 11.50
C CYS A 67 -14.63 -2.46 12.51
N ILE A 68 -15.50 -1.69 13.18
CA ILE A 68 -15.08 -0.67 14.15
C ILE A 68 -14.33 -1.30 15.31
N ILE A 69 -13.18 -0.71 15.64
CA ILE A 69 -12.33 -1.09 16.77
C ILE A 69 -12.12 0.11 17.69
N GLU A 70 -11.99 -0.14 18.99
CA GLU A 70 -11.81 0.90 20.00
C GLU A 70 -10.80 0.45 21.07
N GLY A 71 -10.23 1.43 21.79
CA GLY A 71 -9.35 1.20 22.93
C GLY A 71 -8.15 0.29 22.65
N ASP A 72 -7.89 -0.65 23.56
CA ASP A 72 -6.74 -1.56 23.49
C ASP A 72 -6.72 -2.44 22.23
N ARG A 73 -7.87 -2.68 21.63
CA ARG A 73 -8.00 -3.49 20.40
C ARG A 73 -7.32 -2.81 19.20
N ILE A 74 -7.23 -1.48 19.20
CA ILE A 74 -6.47 -0.75 18.17
C ILE A 74 -4.99 -1.16 18.22
N ASN A 75 -4.40 -1.16 19.42
CA ASN A 75 -2.99 -1.51 19.61
C ASN A 75 -2.73 -2.98 19.24
N GLU A 76 -3.65 -3.88 19.55
CA GLU A 76 -3.57 -5.29 19.13
C GLU A 76 -3.60 -5.43 17.61
N CYS A 77 -4.53 -4.74 16.93
CA CYS A 77 -4.63 -4.73 15.48
C CYS A 77 -3.36 -4.19 14.81
N VAL A 78 -2.77 -3.11 15.34
CA VAL A 78 -1.50 -2.55 14.84
C VAL A 78 -0.35 -3.55 15.02
N LYS A 79 -0.28 -4.27 16.15
CA LYS A 79 0.70 -5.36 16.32
C LYS A 79 0.49 -6.49 15.30
N ASN A 80 -0.77 -6.87 15.05
CA ASN A 80 -1.10 -7.88 14.06
C ASN A 80 -0.71 -7.46 12.64
N GLU A 81 -0.81 -6.17 12.30
CA GLU A 81 -0.29 -5.63 11.04
C GLU A 81 1.21 -5.82 10.90
N GLN A 82 1.98 -5.48 11.94
CA GLN A 82 3.43 -5.63 11.95
C GLN A 82 3.84 -7.09 11.79
N ILE A 83 3.16 -7.99 12.51
CA ILE A 83 3.36 -9.45 12.38
C ILE A 83 3.06 -9.90 10.94
N ALA A 84 1.96 -9.43 10.35
CA ALA A 84 1.59 -9.77 8.99
C ALA A 84 2.59 -9.22 7.95
N GLN A 85 3.09 -8.00 8.13
CA GLN A 85 4.12 -7.39 7.29
C GLN A 85 5.47 -8.11 7.42
N ALA A 86 5.79 -8.67 8.59
CA ALA A 86 7.02 -9.42 8.81
C ALA A 86 7.02 -10.81 8.13
N LYS A 87 5.85 -11.37 7.78
CA LYS A 87 5.77 -12.67 7.10
C LYS A 87 6.56 -12.65 5.79
N LYS A 88 7.20 -13.78 5.48
CA LYS A 88 7.87 -14.00 4.20
C LYS A 88 6.83 -14.33 3.12
N LEU A 89 7.06 -13.84 1.91
CA LEU A 89 6.30 -14.29 0.75
C LEU A 89 6.61 -15.77 0.53
N ASN A 90 5.58 -16.61 0.56
CA ASN A 90 5.70 -18.04 0.30
C ASN A 90 4.97 -18.42 -1.00
N LYS A 91 5.24 -19.64 -1.50
CA LYS A 91 4.67 -20.12 -2.75
C LYS A 91 3.14 -20.07 -2.79
N LYS A 92 2.47 -20.44 -1.69
CA LYS A 92 0.99 -20.41 -1.63
C LYS A 92 0.45 -18.99 -1.85
N MET A 93 1.04 -18.00 -1.18
CA MET A 93 0.66 -16.59 -1.33
C MET A 93 0.97 -16.06 -2.74
N ALA A 94 2.12 -16.42 -3.30
CA ALA A 94 2.49 -16.00 -4.66
C ALA A 94 1.54 -16.60 -5.71
N VAL A 95 1.15 -17.88 -5.56
CA VAL A 95 0.17 -18.54 -6.42
C VAL A 95 -1.18 -17.84 -6.36
N GLU A 96 -1.64 -17.49 -5.15
CA GLU A 96 -2.90 -16.80 -4.95
C GLU A 96 -2.88 -15.40 -5.57
N PHE A 97 -1.83 -14.62 -5.30
CA PHE A 97 -1.63 -13.30 -5.89
C PHE A 97 -1.63 -13.33 -7.42
N PHE A 98 -0.87 -14.24 -8.04
CA PHE A 98 -0.82 -14.35 -9.51
C PHE A 98 -2.13 -14.84 -10.12
N SER A 99 -2.87 -15.72 -9.42
CA SER A 99 -4.19 -16.18 -9.85
C SER A 99 -5.17 -15.01 -9.88
N ASP A 100 -5.20 -14.20 -8.82
CA ASP A 100 -6.06 -13.03 -8.71
C ASP A 100 -5.68 -11.95 -9.73
N LEU A 101 -4.38 -11.71 -9.93
CA LEU A 101 -3.86 -10.72 -10.88
C LEU A 101 -4.19 -11.06 -12.34
N THR A 102 -4.06 -12.34 -12.72
CA THR A 102 -4.07 -12.75 -14.13
C THR A 102 -5.37 -13.46 -14.54
N GLY A 103 -6.25 -13.78 -13.59
CA GLY A 103 -7.50 -14.52 -13.84
C GLY A 103 -7.30 -16.01 -14.15
N HIS A 104 -6.07 -16.52 -14.11
CA HIS A 104 -5.81 -17.95 -14.32
C HIS A 104 -6.15 -18.78 -13.08
N ALA A 105 -6.51 -20.05 -13.30
CA ALA A 105 -6.73 -21.00 -12.22
C ALA A 105 -5.46 -21.20 -11.38
N ARG A 106 -5.63 -21.29 -10.05
CA ARG A 106 -4.52 -21.52 -9.08
C ARG A 106 -3.71 -22.76 -9.42
N THR A 107 -4.33 -23.81 -9.97
CA THR A 107 -3.65 -25.04 -10.40
C THR A 107 -2.63 -24.78 -11.51
N LYS A 108 -3.01 -24.01 -12.54
CA LYS A 108 -2.13 -23.60 -13.63
C LYS A 108 -0.96 -22.77 -13.11
N ILE A 109 -1.25 -21.76 -12.28
CA ILE A 109 -0.21 -20.93 -11.68
C ILE A 109 0.76 -21.77 -10.85
N ASN A 110 0.24 -22.69 -10.03
CA ASN A 110 1.05 -23.53 -9.17
C ASN A 110 1.99 -24.48 -9.93
N SER A 111 1.60 -24.94 -11.12
CA SER A 111 2.44 -25.78 -11.98
C SER A 111 3.53 -25.00 -12.73
N GLU A 112 3.31 -23.71 -13.00
CA GLU A 112 4.21 -22.91 -13.85
C GLU A 112 5.12 -21.97 -13.05
N ILE A 113 4.75 -21.64 -11.81
CA ILE A 113 5.52 -20.75 -10.94
C ILE A 113 6.84 -21.41 -10.51
N LYS A 114 7.93 -20.64 -10.59
CA LYS A 114 9.28 -21.03 -10.18
C LYS A 114 9.76 -20.13 -9.06
N GLU A 115 10.35 -20.70 -8.03
CA GLU A 115 11.02 -19.94 -6.98
C GLU A 115 12.41 -19.50 -7.46
N SER A 116 12.78 -18.24 -7.21
CA SER A 116 14.05 -17.67 -7.64
C SER A 116 14.52 -16.65 -6.61
N GLY A 117 15.63 -16.95 -5.91
CA GLY A 117 16.17 -16.07 -4.88
C GLY A 117 15.16 -15.82 -3.76
N ASN A 118 14.78 -14.56 -3.56
CA ASN A 118 13.80 -14.11 -2.57
C ASN A 118 12.38 -13.95 -3.14
N GLY A 119 12.10 -14.49 -4.33
CA GLY A 119 10.84 -14.29 -5.03
C GLY A 119 10.37 -15.46 -5.90
N PHE A 120 9.37 -15.17 -6.71
CA PHE A 120 8.68 -16.12 -7.58
C PHE A 120 8.57 -15.56 -8.98
N THR A 121 8.86 -16.38 -9.98
CA THR A 121 8.75 -16.04 -11.39
C THR A 121 7.69 -16.92 -12.05
N ILE A 122 6.89 -16.34 -12.94
CA ILE A 122 6.00 -17.10 -13.82
C ILE A 122 6.06 -16.52 -15.23
N VAL A 123 5.91 -17.38 -16.24
CA VAL A 123 5.84 -16.97 -17.65
C VAL A 123 4.50 -17.41 -18.20
N LEU A 124 3.66 -16.45 -18.59
CA LEU A 124 2.33 -16.68 -19.14
C LEU A 124 2.29 -16.13 -20.56
N GLY A 125 2.41 -17.02 -21.55
CA GLY A 125 2.54 -16.62 -22.96
C GLY A 125 3.82 -15.82 -23.19
N LEU A 126 3.68 -14.57 -23.64
CA LEU A 126 4.80 -13.66 -23.93
C LEU A 126 5.22 -12.80 -22.72
N VAL A 127 4.51 -12.89 -21.60
CA VAL A 127 4.76 -12.03 -20.44
C VAL A 127 5.45 -12.83 -19.34
N ARG A 128 6.61 -12.34 -18.89
CA ARG A 128 7.28 -12.86 -17.70
C ARG A 128 7.00 -11.94 -16.52
N PHE A 129 6.49 -12.52 -15.43
CA PHE A 129 6.31 -11.82 -14.16
C PHE A 129 7.36 -12.29 -13.15
N ASN A 130 7.95 -11.35 -12.42
CA ASN A 130 8.80 -11.61 -11.27
C ASN A 130 8.17 -10.91 -10.06
N LEU A 131 7.91 -11.65 -8.98
CA LEU A 131 7.28 -11.17 -7.76
C LEU A 131 8.21 -11.43 -6.58
N TRP A 132 8.51 -10.42 -5.78
CA TRP A 132 9.24 -10.60 -4.52
C TRP A 132 8.70 -9.67 -3.46
N LYS A 133 9.18 -9.86 -2.24
CA LYS A 133 8.83 -9.01 -1.11
C LYS A 133 10.05 -8.27 -0.56
N SER A 134 9.94 -6.96 -0.43
CA SER A 134 10.85 -6.09 0.33
C SER A 134 10.05 -5.16 1.21
N ASP A 135 10.52 -4.84 2.41
CA ASP A 135 9.95 -3.77 3.26
C ASP A 135 8.44 -3.83 3.51
N GLY A 136 7.89 -5.06 3.62
CA GLY A 136 6.45 -5.27 3.82
C GLY A 136 5.60 -5.02 2.57
N ARG A 137 6.21 -4.91 1.39
CA ARG A 137 5.62 -4.66 0.08
C ARG A 137 5.89 -5.78 -0.91
N LEU A 138 4.95 -5.99 -1.81
CA LEU A 138 5.09 -6.89 -2.96
C LEU A 138 5.51 -6.09 -4.17
N HIS A 139 6.66 -6.41 -4.72
CA HIS A 139 7.16 -5.81 -5.95
C HIS A 139 6.88 -6.81 -7.07
N LEU A 140 6.17 -6.35 -8.08
CA LEU A 140 5.86 -7.11 -9.28
C LEU A 140 6.52 -6.42 -10.46
N HIS A 141 7.45 -7.11 -11.11
CA HIS A 141 7.93 -6.71 -12.42
C HIS A 141 7.28 -7.58 -13.48
N HIS A 142 6.80 -6.97 -14.55
CA HIS A 142 6.44 -7.69 -15.77
C HIS A 142 7.35 -7.24 -16.91
N ASN A 143 7.82 -8.20 -17.70
CA ASN A 143 8.64 -7.97 -18.88
C ASN A 143 7.86 -8.34 -20.13
N MET A 144 7.72 -7.36 -21.03
CA MET A 144 7.20 -7.54 -22.38
C MET A 144 8.20 -6.93 -23.35
N HIS A 145 8.70 -7.72 -24.31
CA HIS A 145 9.55 -7.24 -25.40
C HIS A 145 10.74 -6.36 -24.94
N ALA A 146 11.51 -6.83 -23.94
CA ALA A 146 12.66 -6.14 -23.35
C ALA A 146 12.34 -4.86 -22.56
N HIS A 147 11.07 -4.46 -22.46
CA HIS A 147 10.63 -3.43 -21.52
C HIS A 147 10.17 -4.08 -20.21
N THR A 148 10.77 -3.64 -19.11
CA THR A 148 10.37 -4.08 -17.76
C THR A 148 9.63 -2.94 -17.08
N THR A 149 8.40 -3.22 -16.66
CA THR A 149 7.59 -2.29 -15.86
C THR A 149 7.42 -2.88 -14.47
N GLY A 150 7.61 -2.05 -13.45
CA GLY A 150 7.42 -2.41 -12.05
C GLY A 150 6.12 -1.85 -11.50
N THR A 151 5.51 -2.57 -10.57
CA THR A 151 4.36 -2.14 -9.78
C THR A 151 4.49 -2.68 -8.37
N VAL A 152 4.09 -1.90 -7.37
CA VAL A 152 4.19 -2.26 -5.95
C VAL A 152 2.81 -2.40 -5.33
N PHE A 153 2.64 -3.39 -4.47
CA PHE A 153 1.39 -3.69 -3.76
C PHE A 153 1.63 -3.81 -2.26
N ASP A 154 0.63 -3.44 -1.46
CA ASP A 154 0.63 -3.77 -0.04
C ASP A 154 0.56 -5.30 0.14
N PHE A 155 1.46 -5.86 0.94
CA PHE A 155 1.62 -7.32 1.03
C PHE A 155 0.41 -8.06 1.62
N VAL A 156 -0.43 -7.38 2.41
CA VAL A 156 -1.54 -8.02 3.13
C VAL A 156 -2.86 -7.81 2.41
N THR A 157 -3.07 -6.64 1.82
CA THR A 157 -4.31 -6.28 1.13
C THR A 157 -4.25 -6.51 -0.38
N TRP A 158 -3.04 -6.67 -0.93
CA TRP A 158 -2.74 -6.76 -2.37
C TRP A 158 -3.25 -5.58 -3.19
N LYS A 159 -3.58 -4.47 -2.53
CA LYS A 159 -3.91 -3.22 -3.20
C LYS A 159 -2.63 -2.57 -3.72
N HIS A 160 -2.73 -1.96 -4.89
CA HIS A 160 -1.66 -1.15 -5.45
C HIS A 160 -1.22 -0.07 -4.45
N ASP A 161 0.07 0.02 -4.18
CA ASP A 161 0.65 1.01 -3.27
C ASP A 161 1.40 2.09 -4.04
N SER A 162 0.63 2.93 -4.72
CA SER A 162 1.14 4.10 -5.45
C SER A 162 1.98 5.04 -4.58
N LEU A 163 1.70 5.11 -3.28
CA LEU A 163 2.43 5.96 -2.32
C LEU A 163 3.89 5.57 -2.23
N TYR A 164 4.12 4.26 -2.14
CA TYR A 164 5.46 3.71 -2.04
C TYR A 164 6.22 3.91 -3.36
N GLU A 165 5.58 3.64 -4.51
CA GLU A 165 6.21 3.87 -5.81
C GLU A 165 6.61 5.33 -6.03
N ASP A 166 5.73 6.28 -5.67
CA ASP A 166 6.02 7.70 -5.86
C ASP A 166 7.08 8.20 -4.86
N ALA A 167 7.11 7.65 -3.65
CA ALA A 167 8.17 7.91 -2.68
C ALA A 167 9.53 7.41 -3.21
N GLU A 168 9.62 6.16 -3.66
CA GLU A 168 10.85 5.59 -4.25
C GLU A 168 11.31 6.39 -5.47
N LYS A 169 10.40 6.74 -6.39
CA LYS A 169 10.74 7.57 -7.56
C LYS A 169 11.29 8.94 -7.16
N ASN A 170 10.74 9.54 -6.11
CA ASN A 170 11.19 10.85 -5.62
C ASN A 170 12.52 10.77 -4.87
N GLU A 171 12.75 9.70 -4.11
CA GLU A 171 14.01 9.42 -3.43
C GLU A 171 15.13 9.18 -4.45
N PHE A 172 14.90 8.30 -5.43
CA PHE A 172 15.84 8.04 -6.51
C PHE A 172 16.16 9.31 -7.33
N LYS A 173 15.16 10.15 -7.61
CA LYS A 173 15.40 11.46 -8.25
C LYS A 173 16.27 12.37 -7.40
N LYS A 174 16.09 12.39 -6.08
CA LYS A 174 16.93 13.18 -5.17
C LYS A 174 18.36 12.67 -5.17
N GLU A 175 18.55 11.35 -5.07
CA GLU A 175 19.88 10.74 -5.16
C GLU A 175 20.60 11.14 -6.46
N ILE A 176 19.92 11.05 -7.62
CA ILE A 176 20.48 11.52 -8.89
C ILE A 176 20.84 13.00 -8.86
N ILE A 177 19.96 13.85 -8.31
CA ILE A 177 20.20 15.30 -8.22
C ILE A 177 21.38 15.60 -7.30
N ASP A 178 21.48 14.90 -6.17
CA ASP A 178 22.52 15.12 -5.17
C ASP A 178 23.86 14.58 -5.66
N GLU A 179 23.90 13.40 -6.29
CA GLU A 179 25.08 12.88 -6.98
C GLU A 179 25.52 13.81 -8.13
N TYR A 180 24.57 14.39 -8.87
CA TYR A 180 24.88 15.38 -9.90
C TYR A 180 25.48 16.66 -9.29
N LYS A 181 24.93 17.18 -8.19
CA LYS A 181 25.47 18.36 -7.49
C LYS A 181 26.86 18.12 -6.92
N ASP A 182 27.10 16.95 -6.34
CA ASP A 182 28.38 16.55 -5.77
C ASP A 182 29.44 16.40 -6.87
N ASN A 183 29.09 15.79 -8.00
CA ASN A 183 30.01 15.62 -9.13
C ASN A 183 30.24 16.91 -9.95
N HIS A 184 29.33 17.89 -9.89
CA HIS A 184 29.43 19.13 -10.68
C HIS A 184 29.73 20.39 -9.86
N ASN A 185 30.07 20.25 -8.57
CA ASN A 185 30.50 21.33 -7.68
C ASN A 185 29.65 22.60 -7.89
N CYS A 186 28.32 22.43 -7.88
CA CYS A 186 27.40 23.46 -8.35
C CYS A 186 27.49 24.67 -7.41
N SER A 187 28.08 25.77 -7.89
CA SER A 187 28.43 26.96 -7.09
C SER A 187 27.24 27.83 -6.67
N CYS A 188 26.03 27.29 -6.67
CA CYS A 188 24.79 28.05 -6.50
C CYS A 188 24.53 28.46 -5.04
N ASP A 189 25.05 27.73 -4.06
CA ASP A 189 24.79 27.99 -2.63
C ASP A 189 25.84 28.88 -1.94
N ARG A 190 26.87 29.36 -2.65
CA ARG A 190 27.95 30.15 -2.05
C ARG A 190 27.63 31.64 -1.82
N LYS A 191 26.42 32.12 -2.14
CA LYS A 191 26.07 33.54 -2.05
C LYS A 191 25.25 33.98 -0.83
N GLU A 192 24.90 33.10 0.11
CA GLU A 192 24.15 33.49 1.32
C GLU A 192 24.93 33.42 2.64
N ARG A 193 26.26 33.52 2.59
CA ARG A 193 27.06 33.79 3.80
C ARG A 193 28.05 34.92 3.59
N LYS A 194 27.52 36.12 3.36
CA LYS A 194 28.13 37.36 3.83
C LYS A 194 27.02 38.37 4.10
N LEU A 195 26.67 38.51 5.37
CA LEU A 195 26.48 39.77 6.10
C LEU A 195 26.56 39.45 7.60
#